data_AF-F0TCW4-F1
#
_entry.id   AF-F0TCW4-F1
#
_cell.length_a   1.000
_cell.length_b   1.000
_cell.length_c   1.000
_cell.angle_alpha   90.00
_cell.angle_beta   90.00
_cell.angle_gamma   90.00
#
_symmetry.space_group_name_H-M   'P 1'
#
loop_
_entity.id
_entity.type
_entity.pdbx_description
1 polymer ?
#
loop_
_entity_poly.entity_id
_entity_poly.type
_entity_poly.pdbx_seq_one_letter_code
_entity_poly.pdbx_strand_id
1 'polypeptide(L)'
;MTSRERQGGHIKAWEASGLSQAAYCRDHGLNSKTFGNWLRTYRDVQKHNQPISLIPAKITPVASVSGYLKLRCSGGHTLELSTNVSPQWLGELLKCLD
;
A
#
# COMPACT_ATOMS: atom_id res chain seq x y z
N MET A 1 -27.33 8.38 34.12
CA MET A 1 -26.21 8.04 33.22
C MET A 1 -26.22 6.55 33.00
N THR A 2 -26.54 6.12 31.78
CA THR A 2 -26.62 4.70 31.42
C THR A 2 -25.23 4.07 31.42
N SER A 3 -25.16 2.75 31.61
CA SER A 3 -23.88 2.01 31.63
C SER A 3 -23.07 2.21 30.33
N ARG A 4 -23.74 2.32 29.17
CA ARG A 4 -23.10 2.55 27.86
C ARG A 4 -22.44 3.92 27.70
N GLU A 5 -23.04 4.98 28.26
CA GLU A 5 -22.46 6.33 28.19
C GLU A 5 -21.15 6.41 28.98
N ARG A 6 -21.08 5.75 30.15
CA ARG A 6 -19.85 5.66 30.95
C ARG A 6 -18.77 4.85 30.22
N GLN A 7 -19.14 3.75 29.56
CA GLN A 7 -18.23 2.95 28.75
C GLN A 7 -17.60 3.78 27.61
N GLY A 8 -18.43 4.50 26.85
CA GLY A 8 -17.96 5.37 25.77
C GLY A 8 -17.04 6.48 26.27
N GLY A 9 -17.35 7.07 27.43
CA GLY A 9 -16.49 8.06 28.09
C GLY A 9 -15.10 7.50 28.41
N HIS A 10 -15.03 6.31 29.00
CA HIS A 10 -13.75 5.68 29.32
C HIS A 10 -12.95 5.29 28.07
N ILE A 11 -13.60 4.84 26.99
CA ILE A 11 -12.91 4.50 25.74
C ILE A 11 -12.28 5.74 25.10
N LYS A 12 -13.00 6.86 25.05
CA LYS A 12 -12.48 8.12 24.51
C LYS A 12 -11.33 8.69 25.36
N ALA A 13 -11.49 8.64 26.69
CA ALA A 13 -10.44 9.08 27.61
C ALA A 13 -9.18 8.20 27.50
N TRP A 14 -9.35 6.88 27.33
CA TRP A 14 -8.24 5.96 27.07
C TRP A 14 -7.53 6.29 25.75
N GLU A 15 -8.26 6.48 24.66
CA GLU A 15 -7.70 6.81 23.35
C GLU A 15 -6.92 8.14 23.38
N ALA A 16 -7.45 9.15 24.08
CA ALA A 16 -6.78 10.44 24.28
C ALA A 16 -5.55 10.35 25.20
N SER A 17 -5.54 9.40 26.15
CA SER A 17 -4.42 9.25 27.10
C SER A 17 -3.15 8.69 26.47
N GLY A 18 -3.25 8.00 25.33
CA GLY A 18 -2.11 7.30 24.70
C GLY A 18 -1.55 6.12 25.52
N LEU A 19 -2.19 5.76 26.63
CA LEU A 19 -1.76 4.67 27.50
C LEU A 19 -2.09 3.31 26.90
N SER A 20 -1.30 2.29 27.27
CA SER A 20 -1.73 0.91 27.03
C SER A 20 -3.01 0.60 27.80
N GLN A 21 -3.84 -0.31 27.27
CA GLN A 21 -5.08 -0.72 27.93
C GLN A 21 -4.87 -1.15 29.39
N ALA A 22 -3.81 -1.92 29.66
CA ALA A 22 -3.50 -2.41 30.99
C ALA A 22 -3.12 -1.28 31.96
N ALA A 23 -2.34 -0.29 31.49
CA ALA A 23 -1.98 0.88 32.29
C ALA A 23 -3.21 1.73 32.62
N TYR A 24 -4.04 2.02 31.62
CA TYR A 24 -5.28 2.78 31.82
C TYR A 24 -6.26 2.07 32.76
N CYS A 25 -6.42 0.74 32.63
CA CYS A 25 -7.30 -0.01 33.52
C CYS A 25 -6.79 0.01 34.97
N ARG A 26 -5.46 -0.07 35.17
CA ARG A 26 -4.87 0.02 36.51
C ARG A 26 -5.07 1.40 37.13
N ASP A 27 -4.81 2.47 36.38
CA ASP A 27 -4.88 3.84 36.90
C ASP A 27 -6.32 4.28 37.19
N HIS A 28 -7.29 3.78 36.43
CA HIS A 28 -8.71 4.10 36.58
C HIS A 28 -9.52 3.03 37.35
N GLY A 29 -8.87 2.02 37.93
CA GLY A 29 -9.53 0.96 38.72
C GLY A 29 -10.52 0.11 37.92
N LEU A 30 -10.31 -0.05 36.62
CA LEU A 30 -11.19 -0.80 35.72
C LEU A 30 -10.71 -2.25 35.60
N ASN A 31 -11.67 -3.17 35.48
CA ASN A 31 -11.35 -4.54 35.14
C ASN A 31 -10.93 -4.64 33.65
N SER A 32 -9.69 -5.08 33.40
CA SER A 32 -9.12 -5.16 32.06
C SER A 32 -9.93 -6.03 31.09
N LYS A 33 -10.52 -7.13 31.57
CA LYS A 33 -11.34 -8.04 30.75
C LYS A 33 -12.66 -7.37 30.35
N THR A 34 -13.29 -6.69 31.30
CA THR A 34 -14.52 -5.94 31.06
C THR A 34 -14.29 -4.78 30.09
N PHE A 35 -13.23 -4.00 30.30
CA PHE A 35 -12.85 -2.91 29.42
C PHE A 35 -12.50 -3.41 28.01
N GLY A 36 -11.80 -4.54 27.90
CA GLY A 36 -11.51 -5.17 26.61
C GLY A 36 -12.77 -5.58 25.86
N ASN A 37 -13.79 -6.09 26.56
CA ASN A 37 -15.08 -6.40 25.95
C ASN A 37 -15.79 -5.14 25.43
N TRP A 38 -15.78 -4.05 26.21
CA TRP A 38 -16.33 -2.77 25.77
C TRP A 38 -15.62 -2.24 24.52
N LEU A 39 -14.28 -2.31 24.49
CA LEU A 39 -13.49 -1.87 23.33
C LEU A 39 -13.80 -2.70 22.09
N ARG A 40 -14.00 -4.02 22.24
CA ARG A 40 -14.40 -4.91 21.15
C ARG A 40 -15.76 -4.51 20.58
N THR A 41 -16.77 -4.36 21.44
CA THR A 41 -18.12 -3.93 21.01
C THR A 41 -18.10 -2.55 20.37
N TYR A 42 -17.32 -1.60 20.92
CA TYR A 42 -17.18 -0.27 20.37
C TYR A 42 -16.58 -0.30 18.96
N ARG A 43 -15.50 -1.05 18.74
CA ARG A 43 -14.86 -1.20 17.42
C ARG A 43 -15.77 -1.87 16.40
N ASP A 44 -16.54 -2.86 16.83
CA ASP A 44 -17.51 -3.55 15.98
C ASP A 44 -18.58 -2.57 15.47
N VAL A 45 -19.16 -1.77 16.37
CA VAL A 45 -20.11 -0.71 16.01
C VAL A 45 -19.45 0.32 15.08
N GLN A 46 -18.22 0.76 15.34
CA GLN A 46 -17.52 1.71 14.46
C GLN A 46 -17.26 1.13 13.07
N LYS A 47 -16.87 -0.15 12.97
CA LYS A 47 -16.64 -0.82 11.70
C LYS A 47 -17.92 -0.94 10.88
N HIS A 48 -19.05 -1.24 11.52
CA HIS A 48 -20.36 -1.29 10.86
C HIS A 48 -20.89 0.09 10.47
N ASN A 49 -20.49 1.14 11.17
CA ASN A 49 -20.89 2.52 10.88
C ASN A 49 -19.94 3.25 9.91
N GLN A 50 -18.81 2.65 9.52
CA GLN A 50 -17.91 3.24 8.55
C GLN A 50 -18.43 2.96 7.14
N PRO A 51 -18.78 4.00 6.35
CA PRO A 51 -19.11 3.81 4.95
C PRO A 51 -17.87 3.27 4.24
N ILE A 52 -18.03 2.13 3.56
CA ILE A 52 -16.97 1.53 2.76
C ILE A 52 -16.61 2.53 1.65
N SER A 53 -15.47 3.20 1.79
CA SER A 53 -14.95 4.13 0.78
C SER A 53 -13.89 3.41 -0.04
N LEU A 54 -14.16 3.25 -1.34
CA LEU A 54 -13.17 2.74 -2.29
C LEU A 54 -12.14 3.84 -2.54
N ILE A 55 -10.89 3.60 -2.14
CA ILE A 55 -9.78 4.50 -2.49
C ILE A 55 -9.34 4.18 -3.92
N PRO A 56 -9.36 5.15 -4.85
CA PRO A 56 -8.90 4.92 -6.21
C PRO A 56 -7.39 4.64 -6.21
N ALA A 57 -6.99 3.43 -6.59
CA ALA A 57 -5.59 3.10 -6.81
C ALA A 57 -5.15 3.66 -8.17
N LYS A 58 -4.18 4.59 -8.16
CA LYS A 58 -3.53 5.04 -9.39
C LYS A 58 -2.60 3.94 -9.88
N ILE A 59 -2.96 3.29 -10.99
CA ILE A 59 -2.07 2.36 -11.69
C ILE A 59 -0.96 3.21 -12.31
N THR A 60 0.26 3.12 -11.79
CA THR A 60 1.43 3.68 -12.45
C THR A 60 1.86 2.65 -13.49
N PRO A 61 1.72 2.93 -14.80
CA PRO A 61 2.25 2.02 -15.81
C PRO A 61 3.75 1.88 -15.55
N VAL A 62 4.23 0.64 -15.46
CA VAL A 62 5.65 0.35 -15.40
C VAL A 62 6.32 1.08 -16.56
N ALA A 63 7.24 1.98 -16.26
CA ALA A 63 7.96 2.71 -17.28
C ALA A 63 8.54 1.67 -18.25
N SER A 64 8.14 1.73 -19.51
CA SER A 64 8.70 0.89 -20.57
C SER A 64 10.21 1.02 -20.48
N VAL A 65 10.87 -0.08 -20.10
CA VAL A 65 12.33 -0.16 -20.12
C VAL A 65 12.78 0.12 -21.55
N SER A 66 13.23 1.34 -21.80
CA SER A 66 13.92 1.73 -23.03
C SER A 66 15.29 1.07 -23.02
N GLY A 67 15.31 -0.24 -23.24
CA GLY A 67 16.53 -0.98 -23.52
C GLY A 67 17.05 -0.55 -24.89
N TYR A 68 18.37 -0.42 -25.01
CA TYR A 68 19.04 -0.35 -26.30
C TYR A 68 19.76 -1.67 -26.56
N LEU A 69 19.69 -2.12 -27.80
CA LEU A 69 20.36 -3.29 -28.32
C LEU A 69 21.63 -2.82 -29.03
N LYS A 70 22.78 -3.39 -28.65
CA LYS A 70 24.08 -3.12 -29.29
C LYS A 70 24.51 -4.33 -30.11
N LEU A 71 24.67 -4.14 -31.42
CA LEU A 71 25.08 -5.17 -32.37
C LEU A 71 26.47 -4.84 -32.91
N ARG A 72 27.34 -5.83 -33.03
CA ARG A 72 28.66 -5.69 -33.64
C ARG A 72 28.71 -6.54 -34.90
N CYS A 73 28.92 -5.91 -36.04
CA CYS A 73 28.99 -6.56 -37.35
C CYS A 73 30.43 -7.02 -37.65
N SER A 74 30.57 -8.01 -38.53
CA SER A 74 31.87 -8.57 -38.98
C SER A 74 32.79 -7.52 -39.61
N GLY A 75 32.24 -6.48 -40.24
CA GLY A 75 32.98 -5.34 -40.80
C GLY A 75 33.51 -4.30 -39.80
N GLY A 76 33.37 -4.53 -38.49
CA GLY A 76 33.84 -3.60 -37.45
C GLY A 76 32.85 -2.49 -37.08
N HIS A 77 31.71 -2.40 -37.77
CA HIS A 77 30.62 -1.48 -37.43
C HIS A 77 29.89 -1.93 -36.15
N THR A 78 29.47 -0.96 -35.34
CA THR A 78 28.66 -1.19 -34.14
C THR A 78 27.38 -0.39 -34.23
N LEU A 79 26.24 -1.05 -34.11
CA LEU A 79 24.90 -0.46 -34.19
C LEU A 79 24.29 -0.42 -32.80
N GLU A 80 23.77 0.73 -32.40
CA GLU A 80 23.02 0.92 -31.16
C GLU A 80 21.58 1.33 -31.51
N LEU A 81 20.63 0.47 -31.15
CA LEU A 81 19.24 0.52 -31.61
C LEU A 81 18.31 0.41 -30.40
N SER A 82 17.08 0.91 -30.48
CA SER A 82 16.09 0.62 -29.42
C SER A 82 15.57 -0.83 -29.55
N THR A 83 15.09 -1.42 -28.46
CA THR A 83 14.50 -2.78 -28.49
C THR A 83 13.17 -2.87 -29.26
N ASN A 84 12.62 -1.75 -29.73
CA ASN A 84 11.37 -1.70 -30.49
C ASN A 84 11.60 -1.65 -32.02
N VAL A 85 12.76 -2.11 -32.48
CA VAL A 85 13.12 -2.10 -33.89
C VAL A 85 12.62 -3.37 -34.58
N SER A 86 12.03 -3.21 -35.76
CA SER A 86 11.55 -4.32 -36.57
C SER A 86 12.70 -5.23 -37.01
N PRO A 87 12.61 -6.56 -36.81
CA PRO A 87 13.62 -7.51 -37.26
C PRO A 87 13.82 -7.51 -38.78
N GLN A 88 12.77 -7.21 -39.55
CA GLN A 88 12.83 -7.17 -41.01
C GLN A 88 13.68 -5.99 -41.48
N TRP A 89 13.45 -4.81 -40.92
CA TRP A 89 14.24 -3.62 -41.23
C TRP A 89 15.70 -3.79 -40.85
N LEU A 90 15.96 -4.38 -39.67
CA LEU A 90 17.31 -4.66 -39.20
C LEU A 90 18.03 -5.62 -40.15
N GLY A 91 17.33 -6.65 -40.64
CA GLY A 91 17.88 -7.58 -41.63
C GLY A 91 18.27 -6.90 -42.95
N GLU A 92 17.44 -5.99 -43.47
CA GLU A 92 17.77 -5.23 -44.68
C GLU A 92 18.95 -4.28 -44.47
N LEU A 93 19.03 -3.60 -43.33
CA LEU A 93 20.16 -2.74 -42.99
C LEU A 93 21.48 -3.55 -42.92
N LEU A 94 21.45 -4.73 -42.31
CA LEU A 94 22.63 -5.59 -42.20
C LEU A 94 23.11 -6.09 -43.56
N LYS A 95 22.21 -6.31 -44.53
CA LYS A 95 22.59 -6.68 -45.91
C LYS A 95 23.31 -5.56 -46.66
N CYS A 96 23.11 -4.29 -46.29
CA CYS A 96 23.81 -3.16 -46.90
C CYS A 96 25.17 -2.86 -46.23
N LEU A 97 25.47 -3.50 -45.09
CA LEU A 97 26.68 -3.28 -44.30
C LEU A 97 27.71 -4.42 -44.46
N ASP A 98 27.36 -5.46 -45.22
CA ASP A 98 28.28 -6.47 -45.78
C ASP A 98 28.87 -5.96 -47.11
#